data_AF-A0A9E3D9Y4-F1
#
_entry.id   AF-A0A9E3D9Y4-F1
#
_cell.length_a   1.000
_cell.length_b   1.000
_cell.length_c   1.000
_cell.angle_alpha   90.00
_cell.angle_beta   90.00
_cell.angle_gamma   90.00
#
_symmetry.space_group_name_H-M   'P 1'
#
loop_
_entity.id
_entity.type
_entity.pdbx_description
1 polymer ?
#
loop_
_entity_poly.entity_id
_entity_poly.type
_entity_poly.pdbx_seq_one_letter_code
_entity_poly.pdbx_strand_id
1 'polypeptide(L)' 'VVARELDPSEREAVIPRINATTPAFAYANYQSKTARTIPIFELEAVHKIRA' A
#
# COMPACT_ATOMS: atom_id res chain seq x y z
N VAL A 1 5.60 -8.54 -11.86
CA VAL A 1 4.82 -8.56 -10.60
C VAL A 1 3.35 -8.40 -10.96
N VAL A 2 2.45 -8.94 -10.16
CA VAL A 2 1.02 -8.61 -10.19
C VAL A 2 0.77 -7.59 -9.08
N ALA A 3 0.01 -6.54 -9.39
CA ALA A 3 -0.42 -5.57 -8.40
C ALA A 3 -1.89 -5.79 -8.08
N ARG A 4 -2.23 -5.89 -6.80
CA ARG A 4 -3.60 -5.98 -6.32
C ARG A 4 -3.85 -4.81 -5.38
N GLU A 5 -4.86 -4.01 -5.67
CA GLU A 5 -5.28 -2.96 -4.73
C GLU A 5 -5.85 -3.62 -3.48
N LEU A 6 -5.40 -3.16 -2.32
CA LEU A 6 -5.88 -3.63 -1.03
C LEU A 6 -7.29 -3.10 -0.78
N ASP A 7 -8.15 -3.94 -0.24
CA ASP A 7 -9.45 -3.49 0.25
C ASP A 7 -9.29 -2.58 1.49
N PRO A 8 -10.35 -1.88 1.94
CA PRO A 8 -10.25 -0.94 3.06
C PRO A 8 -9.66 -1.54 4.34
N SER A 9 -10.02 -2.79 4.67
CA SER A 9 -9.57 -3.45 5.90
C SER A 9 -8.11 -3.87 5.83
N GLU A 10 -7.69 -4.44 4.69
CA GLU A 10 -6.28 -4.80 4.43
C GLU A 10 -5.40 -3.55 4.43
N ARG A 11 -5.88 -2.46 3.81
CA ARG A 11 -5.17 -1.19 3.75
C ARG A 11 -4.95 -0.61 5.15
N GLU A 12 -5.98 -0.56 5.98
CA GLU A 12 -5.87 -0.05 7.36
C GLU A 12 -4.85 -0.84 8.18
N ALA A 13 -4.82 -2.16 8.01
CA ALA A 13 -3.88 -3.04 8.70
C ALA A 13 -2.41 -2.78 8.32
N VAL A 14 -2.11 -2.34 7.10
CA VAL A 14 -0.72 -2.10 6.64
C VAL A 14 -0.20 -0.69 6.93
N ILE A 15 -1.07 0.29 7.18
CA ILE A 15 -0.66 1.69 7.43
C ILE A 15 0.35 1.82 8.58
N PRO A 16 0.22 1.14 9.74
CA PRO A 16 1.22 1.21 10.81
C PRO A 16 2.63 0.81 10.33
N ARG A 17 2.73 -0.22 9.50
CA ARG A 17 4.00 -0.69 8.94
C ARG A 17 4.60 0.31 7.95
N ILE A 18 3.76 0.93 7.12
CA ILE A 18 4.18 1.98 6.18
C ILE A 18 4.76 3.17 6.96
N ASN A 19 4.04 3.66 7.97
CA ASN A 19 4.49 4.78 8.80
C ASN A 19 5.80 4.47 9.53
N ALA A 20 5.97 3.25 10.04
CA ALA A 20 7.21 2.83 10.69
C ALA A 20 8.38 2.73 9.71
N THR A 21 8.14 2.26 8.49
CA THR A 21 9.18 2.07 7.46
C THR A 21 9.60 3.40 6.82
N THR A 22 8.66 4.33 6.68
CA THR A 22 8.93 5.64 6.06
C THR A 22 8.24 6.75 6.87
N PRO A 23 8.84 7.19 7.99
CA PRO A 23 8.23 8.19 8.87
C PRO A 23 7.92 9.52 8.19
N ALA A 24 8.72 9.91 7.18
CA ALA A 24 8.46 11.09 6.36
C ALA A 24 7.14 10.98 5.55
N PHE A 25 6.74 9.75 5.22
CA PHE A 25 5.49 9.40 4.55
C PHE A 25 4.44 8.99 5.59
N ALA A 26 4.27 9.78 6.66
CA ALA A 26 3.18 9.57 7.60
C ALA A 26 1.85 9.63 6.83
N TYR A 27 1.20 8.47 6.62
CA TYR A 27 0.06 8.29 5.70
C TYR A 27 -1.03 9.36 5.93
N ALA A 28 -1.35 9.63 7.19
CA ALA A 28 -2.37 10.60 7.57
C ALA A 28 -2.10 12.02 7.04
N ASN A 29 -0.83 12.45 7.01
CA ASN A 29 -0.43 13.77 6.50
C ASN A 29 -0.65 13.89 4.99
N TYR A 30 -0.51 12.80 4.24
CA TYR A 30 -0.76 12.79 2.80
C TYR A 30 -2.25 12.66 2.53
N GLN A 31 -2.94 11.77 3.23
CA GLN A 31 -4.38 11.57 3.09
C GLN A 31 -5.16 12.84 3.44
N SER A 32 -4.72 13.62 4.44
CA SER A 32 -5.39 14.88 4.81
C SER A 32 -5.38 15.94 3.70
N LYS A 33 -4.52 15.79 2.68
CA LYS A 33 -4.39 16.73 1.55
C LYS A 33 -5.31 16.36 0.38
N THR A 34 -6.11 15.31 0.49
CA THR A 34 -7.00 14.86 -0.58
C THR A 34 -8.26 14.21 -0.04
N ALA A 35 -9.39 14.44 -0.71
CA ALA A 35 -10.64 13.75 -0.40
C ALA A 35 -10.67 12.32 -0.97
N ARG A 36 -9.86 12.02 -1.98
CA ARG A 36 -9.74 10.68 -2.54
C ARG A 36 -8.88 9.82 -1.62
N THR A 37 -9.35 8.62 -1.26
CA THR A 37 -8.53 7.70 -0.48
C THR A 37 -7.31 7.26 -1.27
N ILE A 38 -6.14 7.30 -0.63
CA ILE A 38 -4.87 6.89 -1.25
C ILE A 38 -4.93 5.38 -1.47
N PRO A 39 -4.76 4.90 -2.71
CA PRO A 39 -4.75 3.47 -3.00
C PRO A 39 -3.42 2.86 -2.54
N ILE A 40 -3.48 1.64 -1.99
CA ILE A 40 -2.29 0.87 -1.58
C ILE A 40 -2.35 -0.47 -2.28
N PHE A 41 -1.23 -0.91 -2.85
CA PHE A 41 -1.15 -2.14 -3.63
C PHE A 41 -0.18 -3.11 -2.98
N GLU A 42 -0.61 -4.37 -2.90
CA GLU A 42 0.31 -5.49 -2.70
C GLU A 42 0.92 -5.88 -4.04
N LEU A 43 2.23 -6.17 -4.02
CA LEU A 43 2.98 -6.58 -5.21
C LEU A 43 3.44 -8.02 -5.05
N GLU A 44 2.92 -8.90 -5.91
CA GLU A 44 3.29 -10.31 -5.93
C GLU A 44 4.27 -10.58 -7.08
N ALA A 45 5.30 -11.37 -6.81
CA ALA A 45 6.23 -11.80 -7.85
C ALA A 45 5.53 -12.76 -8.82
N VAL A 46 5.63 -12.49 -10.13
CA VAL A 46 5.21 -13.47 -11.14
C VAL A 46 6.35 -14.45 -11.31
N HIS A 47 6.19 -15.68 -10.83
CA HIS A 47 7.16 -16.73 -11.12
C HIS A 47 7.06 -17.07 -12.60
N LYS A 48 8.10 -16.75 -13.38
CA LYS A 48 8.23 -17.27 -14.74
C LYS A 48 8.66 -18.73 -14.62
N ILE A 49 7.76 -19.66 -14.90
CA ILE A 49 8.16 -21.05 -15.17
C ILE A 49 9.08 -20.98 -16.39
N ARG A 50 10.37 -21.27 -16.19
CA ARG A 50 11.30 -21.45 -17.31
C ARG A 50 10.98 -22.82 -17.90
N ALA A 51 10.42 -22.81 -19.11
CA ALA A 51 10.42 -23.98 -19.98
C ALA A 51 11.82 -24.21 -20.55
#